data_AF-A0A2W5TKP8-F1
#
_entry.id   AF-A0A2W5TKP8-F1
#
_cell.length_a   1.000
_cell.length_b   1.000
_cell.length_c   1.000
_cell.angle_alpha   90.00
_cell.angle_beta   90.00
_cell.angle_gamma   90.00
#
_symmetry.space_group_name_H-M   'P 1'
#
loop_
_entity.id
_entity.type
_entity.pdbx_description
1 polymer ?
#
loop_
_entity_poly.entity_id
_entity_poly.type
_entity_poly.pdbx_seq_one_letter_code
_entity_poly.pdbx_strand_id
1 'polypeptide(L)'
;MTLRTPATLFVATLVFVACKGGSTSVDAPIPVDDSPVIHSEISPKPPKGCGGGFYSVHYHDAYKTLREVEDYKAGARSYYVRELSDRQNEYLLSGISPEFRKRWLESHNIAEKDQHCLVPLFDEIGAAAKRTLPKYQPRDYTHHDSDEEDLIRAAVKAEAPDAKFLAIGVRQANWDLEKLRNGLPSLRYKYGMAWVKSSAFDDGYCRIYYVNIVQDYAGGGSYAESRASYISLEPAGCK
;
A
#
# COMPACT_ATOMS: atom_id res chain seq x y z
N MET A 1 24.79 -47.47 62.24
CA MET A 1 24.55 -46.02 62.40
C MET A 1 23.66 -45.57 61.25
N THR A 2 22.43 -45.20 61.61
CA THR A 2 21.47 -44.33 60.90
C THR A 2 20.99 -44.68 59.49
N LEU A 3 19.71 -45.09 59.42
CA LEU A 3 18.84 -45.14 58.24
C LEU A 3 18.78 -43.80 57.49
N ARG A 4 18.66 -43.84 56.16
CA ARG A 4 17.86 -42.89 55.38
C ARG A 4 17.10 -43.59 54.23
N THR A 5 15.83 -43.23 54.17
CA THR A 5 14.71 -43.66 53.31
C THR A 5 14.85 -43.20 51.84
N PRO A 6 14.07 -43.79 50.91
CA PRO A 6 14.14 -43.47 49.48
C PRO A 6 13.32 -42.21 49.17
N ALA A 7 13.87 -41.32 48.34
CA ALA A 7 13.16 -40.15 47.82
C ALA A 7 12.44 -40.51 46.52
N THR A 8 11.12 -40.41 46.56
CA THR A 8 10.17 -40.53 45.46
C THR A 8 10.47 -39.50 44.37
N LEU A 9 10.75 -39.96 43.15
CA LEU A 9 10.84 -39.10 41.96
C LEU A 9 9.41 -38.81 41.47
N PHE A 10 8.97 -37.56 41.60
CA PHE A 10 7.78 -37.05 40.90
C PHE A 10 8.18 -36.67 39.47
N VAL A 11 7.66 -37.42 38.48
CA VAL A 11 7.68 -37.01 37.08
C VAL A 11 6.55 -36.00 36.89
N ALA A 12 6.90 -34.71 36.79
CA ALA A 12 5.97 -33.67 36.38
C ALA A 12 5.84 -33.68 34.86
N THR A 13 4.77 -34.29 34.35
CA THR A 13 4.36 -34.21 32.95
C THR A 13 3.80 -32.80 32.70
N LEU A 14 4.62 -31.92 32.13
CA LEU A 14 4.18 -30.61 31.64
C LEU A 14 3.36 -30.83 30.35
N VAL A 15 2.04 -30.86 30.50
CA VAL A 15 1.09 -30.74 29.40
C VAL A 15 1.12 -29.29 28.93
N PHE A 16 1.83 -29.00 27.85
CA PHE A 16 1.65 -27.75 27.11
C PHE A 16 0.29 -27.81 26.39
N VAL A 17 -0.73 -27.26 27.05
CA VAL A 17 -1.94 -26.82 26.34
C VAL A 17 -1.53 -25.62 25.50
N ALA A 18 -1.27 -25.85 24.21
CA ALA A 18 -1.13 -24.78 23.25
C ALA A 18 -2.48 -24.06 23.15
N CYS A 19 -2.58 -22.92 23.83
CA CYS A 19 -3.65 -21.97 23.63
C CYS A 19 -3.61 -21.54 22.16
N LYS A 20 -4.62 -22.00 21.41
CA LYS A 20 -4.93 -21.57 20.05
C LYS A 20 -5.34 -20.09 20.12
N GLY A 21 -4.35 -19.20 20.11
CA GLY A 21 -4.52 -17.76 19.99
C GLY A 21 -4.94 -17.40 18.57
N GLY A 22 -6.17 -17.73 18.20
CA GLY A 22 -6.81 -17.13 17.05
C GLY A 22 -7.05 -15.65 17.35
N SER A 23 -6.06 -14.81 17.05
CA SER A 23 -6.28 -13.38 16.90
C SER A 23 -7.13 -13.17 15.64
N THR A 24 -8.44 -13.38 15.75
CA THR A 24 -9.37 -12.80 14.80
C THR A 24 -9.46 -11.32 15.10
N SER A 25 -8.42 -10.59 14.70
CA SER A 25 -8.53 -9.17 14.38
C SER A 25 -9.39 -9.09 13.13
N VAL A 26 -10.69 -9.32 13.27
CA VAL A 26 -11.64 -8.92 12.23
C VAL A 26 -11.57 -7.41 12.26
N ASP A 27 -10.81 -6.84 11.33
CA ASP A 27 -10.64 -5.39 11.22
C ASP A 27 -12.02 -4.74 11.32
N ALA A 28 -12.19 -3.89 12.33
CA ALA A 28 -13.47 -3.24 12.57
C ALA A 28 -13.92 -2.55 11.27
N PRO A 29 -15.21 -2.69 10.88
CA PRO A 29 -15.69 -2.12 9.64
C PRO A 29 -15.37 -0.62 9.63
N ILE A 30 -14.72 -0.16 8.55
CA ILE A 30 -14.31 1.24 8.44
C ILE A 30 -15.59 2.10 8.43
N PRO A 31 -15.74 3.05 9.37
CA PRO A 31 -16.93 3.87 9.47
C PRO A 31 -17.21 4.58 8.15
N VAL A 32 -18.49 4.60 7.76
CA VAL A 32 -18.94 5.38 6.60
C VAL A 32 -18.75 6.87 6.91
N ASP A 33 -18.11 7.59 5.99
CA ASP A 33 -17.90 9.04 6.10
C ASP A 33 -18.97 9.81 5.33
N ASP A 34 -19.96 10.32 6.08
CA ASP A 34 -21.06 11.15 5.55
C ASP A 34 -20.73 12.65 5.54
N SER A 35 -19.48 13.05 5.84
CA SER A 35 -19.07 14.45 5.79
C SER A 35 -19.28 15.05 4.40
N PRO A 36 -19.64 16.34 4.30
CA PRO A 36 -19.74 17.01 3.00
C PRO A 36 -18.37 17.04 2.32
N VAL A 37 -18.37 16.84 1.00
CA VAL A 37 -17.17 17.01 0.18
C VAL A 37 -16.82 18.48 0.13
N ILE A 38 -15.54 18.81 0.37
CA ILE A 38 -15.01 20.17 0.28
C ILE A 38 -14.19 20.25 -1.00
N HIS A 39 -14.73 20.97 -1.97
CA HIS A 39 -14.12 21.23 -3.25
C HIS A 39 -13.30 22.52 -3.24
N SER A 40 -12.10 22.47 -3.82
CA SER A 40 -11.28 23.63 -4.12
C SER A 40 -11.93 24.47 -5.23
N GLU A 41 -11.79 25.79 -5.09
CA GLU A 41 -12.19 26.78 -6.09
C GLU A 41 -11.20 26.90 -7.26
N ILE A 42 -10.10 26.13 -7.24
CA ILE A 42 -9.12 26.15 -8.33
C ILE A 42 -9.77 25.78 -9.66
N SER A 43 -9.39 26.52 -10.70
CA SER A 43 -9.90 26.38 -12.06
C SER A 43 -9.62 24.97 -12.62
N PRO A 44 -10.53 24.38 -13.42
CA PRO A 44 -10.25 23.16 -14.19
C PRO A 44 -9.31 23.40 -15.38
N LYS A 45 -8.98 24.67 -15.66
CA LYS A 45 -8.11 25.08 -16.78
C LYS A 45 -6.80 25.66 -16.25
N PRO A 46 -5.67 25.43 -16.95
CA PRO A 46 -4.39 26.03 -16.62
C PRO A 46 -4.47 27.56 -16.52
N PRO A 47 -3.65 28.19 -15.66
CA PRO A 47 -3.52 29.65 -15.60
C PRO A 47 -3.14 30.26 -16.96
N LYS A 48 -3.45 31.55 -17.15
CA LYS A 48 -3.00 32.28 -18.33
C LYS A 48 -1.47 32.29 -18.39
N GLY A 49 -0.90 32.07 -19.58
CA GLY A 49 0.55 31.97 -19.77
C GLY A 49 1.09 30.54 -19.68
N CYS A 50 0.32 29.60 -19.13
CA CYS A 50 0.65 28.18 -19.05
C CYS A 50 0.19 27.41 -20.30
N GLY A 51 0.46 27.96 -21.48
CA GLY A 51 0.08 27.38 -22.76
C GLY A 51 1.00 26.23 -23.19
N GLY A 52 0.47 25.28 -23.95
CA GLY A 52 1.22 24.17 -24.54
C GLY A 52 0.66 22.80 -24.16
N GLY A 53 0.98 21.79 -24.97
CA GLY A 53 0.50 20.42 -24.76
C GLY A 53 0.90 19.85 -23.40
N PHE A 54 2.14 20.16 -22.95
CA PHE A 54 2.66 19.74 -21.66
C PHE A 54 1.78 20.19 -20.48
N TYR A 55 1.62 21.50 -20.28
CA TYR A 55 0.83 22.03 -19.18
C TYR A 55 -0.64 21.64 -19.28
N SER A 56 -1.19 21.55 -20.50
CA SER A 56 -2.58 21.10 -20.66
C SER A 56 -2.79 19.66 -20.18
N VAL A 57 -1.86 18.75 -20.44
CA VAL A 57 -1.97 17.34 -20.02
C VAL A 57 -1.79 17.22 -18.52
N HIS A 58 -0.67 17.71 -18.00
CA HIS A 58 -0.35 17.55 -16.58
C HIS A 58 -1.31 18.32 -15.66
N TYR A 59 -1.80 19.49 -16.07
CA TYR A 59 -2.80 20.21 -15.28
C TYR A 59 -4.14 19.47 -15.25
N HIS A 60 -4.58 18.91 -16.38
CA HIS A 60 -5.83 18.15 -16.45
C HIS A 60 -5.78 16.91 -15.57
N ASP A 61 -4.67 16.18 -15.61
CA ASP A 61 -4.49 14.96 -14.85
C ASP A 61 -4.28 15.22 -13.35
N ALA A 62 -3.56 16.29 -12.99
CA ALA A 62 -3.52 16.79 -11.62
C ALA A 62 -4.89 17.26 -11.13
N TYR A 63 -5.69 17.91 -11.98
CA TYR A 63 -7.03 18.37 -11.60
C TYR A 63 -7.98 17.19 -11.36
N LYS A 64 -7.91 16.14 -12.17
CA LYS A 64 -8.63 14.89 -11.89
C LYS A 64 -8.20 14.28 -10.56
N THR A 65 -6.89 14.23 -10.31
CA THR A 65 -6.34 13.74 -9.04
C THR A 65 -6.92 14.52 -7.86
N LEU A 66 -6.97 15.86 -7.95
CA LEU A 66 -7.60 16.70 -6.94
C LEU A 66 -9.06 16.31 -6.71
N ARG A 67 -9.86 16.15 -7.76
CA ARG A 67 -11.28 15.78 -7.62
C ARG A 67 -11.44 14.41 -6.99
N GLU A 68 -10.62 13.43 -7.37
CA GLU A 68 -10.65 12.12 -6.73
C GLU A 68 -10.29 12.19 -5.25
N VAL A 69 -9.29 12.99 -4.87
CA VAL A 69 -8.88 13.21 -3.47
C VAL A 69 -9.98 13.89 -2.67
N GLU A 70 -10.66 14.89 -3.23
CA GLU A 70 -11.77 15.60 -2.59
C GLU A 70 -13.00 14.70 -2.40
N ASP A 71 -13.33 13.91 -3.44
CA ASP A 71 -14.48 13.01 -3.45
C ASP A 71 -14.24 11.73 -2.64
N TYR A 72 -13.03 11.52 -2.11
CA TYR A 72 -12.73 10.32 -1.35
C TYR A 72 -13.56 10.28 -0.07
N LYS A 73 -14.33 9.19 0.05
CA LYS A 73 -15.05 8.82 1.27
C LYS A 73 -14.58 7.45 1.75
N ALA A 74 -14.35 7.34 3.05
CA ALA A 74 -13.92 6.10 3.67
C ALA A 74 -14.91 4.97 3.32
N GLY A 75 -14.42 3.97 2.59
CA GLY A 75 -15.17 2.77 2.24
C GLY A 75 -16.08 2.84 1.04
N ALA A 76 -16.12 3.98 0.35
CA ALA A 76 -16.81 4.06 -0.94
C ALA A 76 -16.08 3.28 -2.05
N ARG A 77 -14.77 3.08 -1.92
CA ARG A 77 -13.91 2.38 -2.91
C ARG A 77 -12.65 1.79 -2.27
N SER A 78 -12.01 0.86 -2.98
CA SER A 78 -10.80 0.15 -2.55
C SER A 78 -9.49 0.86 -2.90
N TYR A 79 -9.56 2.00 -3.60
CA TYR A 79 -8.40 2.79 -4.01
C TYR A 79 -8.55 4.24 -3.56
N TYR A 80 -7.44 4.93 -3.31
CA TYR A 80 -7.47 6.33 -2.91
C TYR A 80 -7.58 7.29 -4.09
N VAL A 81 -6.65 7.19 -5.02
CA VAL A 81 -6.68 7.86 -6.33
C VAL A 81 -6.44 6.78 -7.36
N ARG A 82 -7.17 6.83 -8.48
CA ARG A 82 -6.95 5.91 -9.59
C ARG A 82 -5.59 6.22 -10.20
N GLU A 83 -4.73 5.21 -10.26
CA GLU A 83 -3.51 5.30 -11.05
C GLU A 83 -3.88 5.73 -12.46
N LEU A 84 -3.40 6.91 -12.85
CA LEU A 84 -3.38 7.29 -14.25
C LEU A 84 -2.36 6.40 -14.95
N SER A 85 -2.11 6.61 -16.24
CA SER A 85 -1.04 5.88 -16.95
C SER A 85 0.39 6.16 -16.40
N ASP A 86 0.51 6.77 -15.22
CA ASP A 86 1.71 7.18 -14.49
C ASP A 86 2.26 6.11 -13.53
N ARG A 87 1.53 5.01 -13.27
CA ARG A 87 1.91 3.83 -12.45
C ARG A 87 2.31 4.12 -10.99
N GLN A 88 2.28 5.37 -10.53
CA GLN A 88 2.78 5.76 -9.21
C GLN A 88 1.96 6.89 -8.56
N ASN A 89 0.83 7.32 -9.16
CA ASN A 89 0.04 8.45 -8.67
C ASN A 89 0.91 9.72 -8.51
N GLU A 90 1.63 10.10 -9.56
CA GLU A 90 2.69 11.12 -9.50
C GLU A 90 2.17 12.49 -9.04
N TYR A 91 0.92 12.82 -9.37
CA TYR A 91 0.28 14.08 -8.99
C TYR A 91 -0.12 14.11 -7.51
N LEU A 92 -0.56 12.97 -6.97
CA LEU A 92 -0.82 12.83 -5.54
C LEU A 92 0.50 12.98 -4.77
N LEU A 93 1.54 12.25 -5.19
CA LEU A 93 2.86 12.33 -4.58
C LEU A 93 3.44 13.74 -4.68
N SER A 94 3.30 14.42 -5.82
CA SER A 94 3.67 15.82 -5.96
C SER A 94 2.88 16.73 -5.02
N GLY A 95 1.64 16.39 -4.67
CA GLY A 95 0.84 17.12 -3.69
C GLY A 95 1.30 16.93 -2.23
N ILE A 96 1.72 15.72 -1.85
CA ILE A 96 1.95 15.35 -0.44
C ILE A 96 3.44 15.25 -0.04
N SER A 97 4.35 14.95 -0.97
CA SER A 97 5.78 14.73 -0.74
C SER A 97 6.61 15.86 -1.33
N PRO A 98 7.21 16.73 -0.49
CA PRO A 98 8.11 17.79 -0.94
C PRO A 98 9.28 17.27 -1.80
N GLU A 99 9.90 16.16 -1.43
CA GLU A 99 11.02 15.57 -2.17
C GLU A 99 10.58 15.01 -3.52
N PHE A 100 9.42 14.34 -3.58
CA PHE A 100 8.87 13.86 -4.84
C PHE A 100 8.51 15.04 -5.75
N ARG A 101 7.83 16.06 -5.23
CA ARG A 101 7.48 17.27 -5.98
C ARG A 101 8.71 17.90 -6.60
N LYS A 102 9.78 18.08 -5.82
CA LYS A 102 11.04 18.64 -6.30
C LYS A 102 11.61 17.83 -7.47
N ARG A 103 11.74 16.49 -7.29
CA ARG A 103 12.23 15.60 -8.35
C ARG A 103 11.35 15.62 -9.60
N TRP A 104 10.03 15.69 -9.43
CA TRP A 104 9.09 15.75 -10.54
C TRP A 104 9.21 17.04 -11.35
N LEU A 105 9.34 18.19 -10.69
CA LEU A 105 9.58 19.47 -11.35
C LEU A 105 10.92 19.48 -12.09
N GLU A 106 11.97 18.91 -11.47
CA GLU A 106 13.31 18.78 -12.06
C GLU A 106 13.31 17.83 -13.27
N SER A 107 12.68 16.64 -13.18
CA SER A 107 12.66 15.66 -14.27
C SER A 107 11.93 16.17 -15.52
N HIS A 108 11.00 17.11 -15.34
CA HIS A 108 10.26 17.75 -16.43
C HIS A 108 10.85 19.10 -16.87
N ASN A 109 12.01 19.50 -16.33
CA ASN A 109 12.69 20.76 -16.64
C ASN A 109 11.81 22.01 -16.44
N ILE A 110 10.96 22.01 -15.40
CA ILE A 110 10.09 23.15 -15.10
C ILE A 110 10.91 24.23 -14.39
N ALA A 111 11.15 25.35 -15.09
CA ALA A 111 11.82 26.50 -14.51
C ALA A 111 10.99 27.12 -13.37
N GLU A 112 11.65 27.71 -12.38
CA GLU A 112 11.00 28.36 -11.22
C GLU A 112 9.90 29.34 -11.64
N LYS A 113 10.17 30.16 -12.67
CA LYS A 113 9.20 31.10 -13.23
C LYS A 113 7.92 30.46 -13.77
N ASP A 114 7.96 29.17 -14.16
CA ASP A 114 6.83 28.44 -14.74
C ASP A 114 6.14 27.52 -13.73
N GLN A 115 6.68 27.39 -12.51
CA GLN A 115 6.07 26.56 -11.45
C GLN A 115 4.66 27.03 -11.06
N HIS A 116 4.35 28.31 -11.24
CA HIS A 116 3.00 28.87 -11.05
C HIS A 116 1.92 28.16 -11.88
N CYS A 117 2.29 27.42 -12.92
CA CYS A 117 1.38 26.66 -13.76
C CYS A 117 0.81 25.40 -13.09
N LEU A 118 1.55 24.75 -12.19
CA LEU A 118 1.18 23.46 -11.60
C LEU A 118 1.25 23.43 -10.07
N VAL A 119 2.19 24.14 -9.46
CA VAL A 119 2.42 24.09 -8.01
C VAL A 119 1.18 24.47 -7.20
N PRO A 120 0.40 25.52 -7.54
CA PRO A 120 -0.84 25.80 -6.82
C PRO A 120 -1.82 24.64 -6.83
N LEU A 121 -1.88 23.86 -7.92
CA LEU A 121 -2.75 22.68 -8.00
C LEU A 121 -2.22 21.52 -7.16
N PHE A 122 -0.90 21.34 -7.07
CA PHE A 122 -0.29 20.39 -6.13
C PHE A 122 -0.55 20.78 -4.67
N ASP A 123 -0.56 22.07 -4.34
CA ASP A 123 -0.89 22.55 -3.01
C ASP A 123 -2.35 22.24 -2.63
N GLU A 124 -3.29 22.43 -3.56
CA GLU A 124 -4.69 22.04 -3.36
C GLU A 124 -4.85 20.52 -3.18
N ILE A 125 -4.13 19.71 -3.95
CA ILE A 125 -4.10 18.24 -3.76
C ILE A 125 -3.58 17.90 -2.37
N GLY A 126 -2.48 18.51 -1.93
CA GLY A 126 -1.91 18.28 -0.61
C GLY A 126 -2.86 18.69 0.52
N ALA A 127 -3.54 19.83 0.39
CA ALA A 127 -4.52 20.32 1.34
C ALA A 127 -5.75 19.40 1.42
N ALA A 128 -6.24 18.91 0.28
CA ALA A 128 -7.34 17.95 0.23
C ALA A 128 -6.91 16.59 0.82
N ALA A 129 -5.74 16.09 0.45
CA ALA A 129 -5.22 14.82 0.95
C ALA A 129 -5.01 14.82 2.45
N LYS A 130 -4.56 15.94 3.03
CA LYS A 130 -4.47 16.09 4.49
C LYS A 130 -5.80 15.84 5.21
N ARG A 131 -6.94 16.12 4.57
CA ARG A 131 -8.28 15.89 5.13
C ARG A 131 -8.79 14.46 4.91
N THR A 132 -8.46 13.85 3.78
CA THR A 132 -9.09 12.60 3.33
C THR A 132 -8.17 11.38 3.43
N LEU A 133 -6.86 11.51 3.18
CA LEU A 133 -5.90 10.40 3.19
C LEU A 133 -5.80 9.66 4.54
N PRO A 134 -5.86 10.32 5.72
CA PRO A 134 -5.88 9.62 7.01
C PRO A 134 -7.02 8.60 7.16
N LYS A 135 -8.09 8.75 6.37
CA LYS A 135 -9.26 7.87 6.38
C LYS A 135 -9.12 6.69 5.42
N TYR A 136 -8.11 6.70 4.55
CA TYR A 136 -7.82 5.60 3.63
C TYR A 136 -6.90 4.57 4.29
N GLN A 137 -7.37 3.33 4.31
CA GLN A 137 -6.67 2.19 4.90
C GLN A 137 -6.88 0.96 3.99
N PRO A 138 -5.89 0.05 3.92
CA PRO A 138 -6.04 -1.18 3.16
C PRO A 138 -7.15 -2.05 3.73
N ARG A 139 -7.76 -2.89 2.89
CA ARG A 139 -8.87 -3.80 3.23
C ARG A 139 -8.67 -5.13 2.52
N ASP A 140 -9.41 -6.15 2.96
CA ASP A 140 -9.54 -7.46 2.31
C ASP A 140 -8.31 -8.40 2.42
N TYR A 141 -7.17 -7.97 2.98
CA TYR A 141 -5.97 -8.78 3.21
C TYR A 141 -5.99 -9.46 4.58
N THR A 142 -6.97 -10.33 4.79
CA THR A 142 -7.30 -10.91 6.12
C THR A 142 -6.73 -12.31 6.34
N HIS A 143 -6.13 -12.93 5.33
CA HIS A 143 -5.51 -14.24 5.48
C HIS A 143 -4.04 -14.08 5.90
N HIS A 144 -3.67 -14.86 6.91
CA HIS A 144 -2.35 -14.82 7.52
C HIS A 144 -1.69 -16.19 7.40
N ASP A 145 -0.49 -16.20 6.83
CA ASP A 145 0.40 -17.35 6.72
C ASP A 145 1.83 -16.87 6.95
N SER A 146 2.56 -17.51 7.87
CA SER A 146 3.86 -17.00 8.33
C SER A 146 4.89 -16.95 7.22
N ASP A 147 4.93 -17.97 6.37
CA ASP A 147 5.95 -18.11 5.34
C ASP A 147 5.71 -17.10 4.21
N GLU A 148 4.44 -16.92 3.86
CA GLU A 148 3.97 -15.92 2.90
C GLU A 148 4.22 -14.48 3.38
N GLU A 149 3.91 -14.20 4.64
CA GLU A 149 4.17 -12.89 5.24
C GLU A 149 5.67 -12.59 5.36
N ASP A 150 6.51 -13.59 5.62
CA ASP A 150 7.96 -13.39 5.70
C ASP A 150 8.57 -13.04 4.34
N LEU A 151 8.04 -13.62 3.24
CA LEU A 151 8.40 -13.20 1.88
C LEU A 151 8.00 -11.74 1.61
N ILE A 152 6.80 -11.33 2.03
CA ILE A 152 6.34 -9.94 1.87
C ILE A 152 7.19 -8.99 2.73
N ARG A 153 7.50 -9.36 3.99
CA ARG A 153 8.38 -8.58 4.88
C ARG A 153 9.77 -8.38 4.26
N ALA A 154 10.35 -9.45 3.71
CA ALA A 154 11.65 -9.38 3.06
C ALA A 154 11.63 -8.42 1.85
N ALA A 155 10.60 -8.51 1.00
CA ALA A 155 10.45 -7.62 -0.15
C ALA A 155 10.31 -6.15 0.28
N VAL A 156 9.51 -5.86 1.31
CA VAL A 156 9.34 -4.49 1.81
C VAL A 156 10.63 -3.96 2.44
N LYS A 157 11.35 -4.79 3.22
CA LYS A 157 12.60 -4.37 3.88
C LYS A 157 13.76 -4.14 2.90
N ALA A 158 13.70 -4.71 1.69
CA ALA A 158 14.66 -4.39 0.65
C ALA A 158 14.57 -2.92 0.20
N GLU A 159 13.35 -2.35 0.18
CA GLU A 159 13.09 -0.97 -0.23
C GLU A 159 13.04 0.01 0.95
N ALA A 160 12.51 -0.43 2.10
CA ALA A 160 12.37 0.36 3.32
C ALA A 160 12.89 -0.44 4.54
N PRO A 161 14.22 -0.46 4.78
CA PRO A 161 14.82 -1.29 5.82
C PRO A 161 14.32 -0.99 7.25
N ASP A 162 13.90 0.25 7.50
CA ASP A 162 13.39 0.73 8.78
C ASP A 162 11.85 0.64 8.89
N ALA A 163 11.18 0.01 7.92
CA ALA A 163 9.73 -0.13 7.89
C ALA A 163 9.18 -0.81 9.15
N LYS A 164 8.23 -0.12 9.79
CA LYS A 164 7.38 -0.63 10.86
C LYS A 164 6.07 -1.12 10.25
N PHE A 165 5.80 -2.41 10.38
CA PHE A 165 4.60 -3.06 9.84
C PHE A 165 3.41 -2.80 10.77
N LEU A 166 2.37 -2.15 10.22
CA LEU A 166 1.08 -1.95 10.89
C LEU A 166 0.15 -3.14 10.63
N ALA A 167 0.16 -3.65 9.40
CA ALA A 167 -0.58 -4.84 8.99
C ALA A 167 0.14 -5.52 7.83
N ILE A 168 -0.09 -6.81 7.68
CA ILE A 168 0.44 -7.63 6.60
C ILE A 168 -0.47 -8.84 6.42
N GLY A 169 -0.67 -9.27 5.18
CA GLY A 169 -1.50 -10.42 4.90
C GLY A 169 -1.70 -10.65 3.41
N VAL A 170 -2.45 -11.70 3.09
CA VAL A 170 -2.86 -12.04 1.73
C VAL A 170 -4.37 -11.94 1.60
N ARG A 171 -4.82 -11.61 0.40
CA ARG A 171 -6.25 -11.41 0.09
C ARG A 171 -7.02 -12.72 -0.03
N GLN A 172 -6.34 -13.81 -0.40
CA GLN A 172 -6.96 -15.11 -0.59
C GLN A 172 -6.06 -16.26 -0.11
N ALA A 173 -6.67 -17.28 0.50
CA ALA A 173 -5.96 -18.50 0.91
C ALA A 173 -5.61 -19.41 -0.28
N ASN A 174 -6.40 -19.37 -1.36
CA ASN A 174 -6.20 -20.19 -2.55
C ASN A 174 -5.29 -19.49 -3.56
N TRP A 175 -4.59 -20.28 -4.37
CA TRP A 175 -3.76 -19.77 -5.44
C TRP A 175 -4.59 -19.46 -6.68
N ASP A 176 -4.40 -18.27 -7.25
CA ASP A 176 -4.85 -17.95 -8.60
C ASP A 176 -3.88 -18.53 -9.62
N LEU A 177 -4.40 -18.95 -10.76
CA LEU A 177 -3.64 -19.57 -11.83
C LEU A 177 -3.55 -18.66 -13.03
N GLU A 178 -2.33 -18.32 -13.43
CA GLU A 178 -2.08 -17.74 -14.73
C GLU A 178 -1.84 -18.87 -15.74
N LYS A 179 -2.41 -18.73 -16.93
CA LYS A 179 -2.29 -19.70 -18.00
C LYS A 179 -1.77 -19.03 -19.26
N LEU A 180 -0.93 -19.75 -19.97
CA LEU A 180 -0.51 -19.41 -21.32
C LEU A 180 -1.70 -19.51 -22.28
N ARG A 181 -1.55 -18.95 -23.48
CA ARG A 181 -2.57 -18.97 -24.53
C ARG A 181 -3.06 -20.38 -24.90
N ASN A 182 -2.22 -21.40 -24.72
CA ASN A 182 -2.55 -22.80 -24.97
C ASN A 182 -3.25 -23.51 -23.79
N GLY A 183 -3.57 -22.78 -22.71
CA GLY A 183 -4.27 -23.29 -21.53
C GLY A 183 -3.39 -23.96 -20.48
N LEU A 184 -2.07 -24.08 -20.72
CA LEU A 184 -1.13 -24.62 -19.74
C LEU A 184 -0.84 -23.58 -18.65
N PRO A 185 -0.74 -23.97 -17.36
CA PRO A 185 -0.29 -23.06 -16.31
C PRO A 185 1.09 -22.47 -16.61
N SER A 186 1.24 -21.16 -16.44
CA SER A 186 2.55 -20.47 -16.45
C SER A 186 3.06 -20.30 -15.03
N LEU A 187 2.21 -19.80 -14.14
CA LEU A 187 2.51 -19.56 -12.74
C LEU A 187 1.23 -19.61 -11.92
N ARG A 188 1.39 -19.63 -10.61
CA ARG A 188 0.32 -19.37 -9.66
C ARG A 188 0.71 -18.25 -8.72
N TYR A 189 -0.27 -17.47 -8.26
CA TYR A 189 0.00 -16.35 -7.38
C TYR A 189 -1.07 -16.12 -6.31
N LYS A 190 -0.69 -15.38 -5.28
CA LYS A 190 -1.57 -14.79 -4.27
C LYS A 190 -1.30 -13.30 -4.18
N TYR A 191 -2.34 -12.50 -3.96
CA TYR A 191 -2.20 -11.07 -3.73
C TYR A 191 -1.89 -10.81 -2.26
N GLY A 192 -0.68 -10.32 -1.99
CA GLY A 192 -0.22 -9.89 -0.68
C GLY A 192 -0.20 -8.37 -0.53
N MET A 193 -0.18 -7.93 0.71
CA MET A 193 -0.07 -6.53 1.08
C MET A 193 0.74 -6.37 2.37
N ALA A 194 1.52 -5.29 2.46
CA ALA A 194 2.08 -4.80 3.72
C ALA A 194 1.77 -3.31 3.89
N TRP A 195 1.16 -2.96 5.02
CA TRP A 195 0.91 -1.59 5.41
C TRP A 195 1.99 -1.16 6.40
N VAL A 196 2.79 -0.18 6.02
CA VAL A 196 4.00 0.17 6.76
C VAL A 196 4.17 1.66 6.99
N LYS A 197 4.87 1.99 8.07
CA LYS A 197 5.42 3.32 8.35
C LYS A 197 6.94 3.25 8.29
N SER A 198 7.57 4.13 7.54
CA SER A 198 9.03 4.28 7.48
C SER A 198 9.39 5.76 7.61
N SER A 199 10.61 6.04 8.11
CA SER A 199 11.18 7.38 8.11
C SER A 199 11.68 7.83 6.73
N ALA A 200 11.78 6.90 5.77
CA ALA A 200 12.11 7.20 4.38
C ALA A 200 10.97 7.92 3.62
N PHE A 201 9.78 8.02 4.21
CA PHE A 201 8.65 8.75 3.61
C PHE A 201 8.57 10.17 4.20
N ASP A 202 8.91 11.16 3.38
CA ASP A 202 8.97 12.58 3.76
C ASP A 202 7.59 13.25 3.92
N ASP A 203 6.53 12.63 3.39
CA ASP A 203 5.17 13.17 3.45
C ASP A 203 4.41 12.87 4.76
N GLY A 204 5.01 12.10 5.68
CA GLY A 204 4.39 11.80 6.96
C GLY A 204 3.27 10.76 6.91
N TYR A 205 2.94 10.20 5.74
CA TYR A 205 1.94 9.14 5.59
C TYR A 205 2.54 7.74 5.69
N CYS A 206 1.67 6.74 5.71
CA CYS A 206 2.04 5.34 5.63
C CYS A 206 1.99 4.90 4.17
N ARG A 207 2.47 3.69 3.89
CA ARG A 207 2.42 3.09 2.56
C ARG A 207 1.78 1.72 2.59
N ILE A 208 1.02 1.43 1.54
CA ILE A 208 0.53 0.09 1.23
C ILE A 208 1.42 -0.45 0.12
N TYR A 209 2.25 -1.44 0.43
CA TYR A 209 2.99 -2.22 -0.55
C TYR A 209 2.09 -3.35 -1.03
N TYR A 210 1.81 -3.40 -2.32
CA TYR A 210 1.15 -4.54 -2.94
C TYR A 210 2.22 -5.48 -3.51
N VAL A 211 2.19 -6.73 -3.06
CA VAL A 211 3.21 -7.74 -3.37
C VAL A 211 2.51 -9.03 -3.74
N ASN A 212 2.78 -9.56 -4.93
CA ASN A 212 2.35 -10.91 -5.27
C ASN A 212 3.32 -11.92 -4.68
N ILE A 213 2.80 -12.99 -4.11
CA ILE A 213 3.57 -14.21 -3.87
C ILE A 213 3.36 -15.08 -5.09
N VAL A 214 4.44 -15.48 -5.75
CA VAL A 214 4.43 -16.17 -7.04
C VAL A 214 5.16 -17.48 -6.94
N GLN A 215 4.63 -18.51 -7.58
CA GLN A 215 5.32 -19.76 -7.86
C GLN A 215 5.23 -20.09 -9.34
N ASP A 216 6.38 -20.22 -9.98
CA ASP A 216 6.48 -20.55 -11.40
C ASP A 216 6.17 -22.05 -11.62
N TYR A 217 5.47 -22.38 -12.70
CA TYR A 217 5.10 -23.77 -13.01
C TYR A 217 6.34 -24.57 -13.41
N ALA A 218 6.61 -25.66 -12.68
CA ALA A 218 7.81 -26.48 -12.87
C ALA A 218 7.57 -27.74 -13.74
N GLY A 219 6.34 -27.94 -14.23
CA GLY A 219 5.95 -29.11 -15.01
C GLY A 219 5.37 -30.24 -14.15
N GLY A 220 4.68 -31.20 -14.77
CA GLY A 220 4.15 -32.38 -14.08
C GLY A 220 3.16 -32.08 -12.93
N GLY A 221 2.52 -30.92 -12.93
CA GLY A 221 1.63 -30.48 -11.84
C GLY A 221 2.32 -29.87 -10.62
N SER A 222 3.66 -29.69 -10.67
CA SER A 222 4.43 -29.08 -9.58
C SER A 222 4.75 -27.59 -9.86
N TYR A 223 5.13 -26.90 -8.79
CA TYR A 223 5.48 -25.49 -8.79
C TYR A 223 6.81 -25.29 -8.06
N ALA A 224 7.57 -24.28 -8.48
CA ALA A 224 8.82 -23.90 -7.85
C ALA A 224 8.61 -23.28 -6.46
N GLU A 225 9.72 -22.92 -5.80
CA GLU A 225 9.69 -22.17 -4.54
C GLU A 225 8.97 -20.84 -4.68
N SER A 226 8.32 -20.40 -3.60
CA SER A 226 7.63 -19.13 -3.54
C SER A 226 8.61 -17.97 -3.54
N ARG A 227 8.28 -16.92 -4.31
CA ARG A 227 8.99 -15.64 -4.30
C ARG A 227 8.02 -14.48 -4.22
N ALA A 228 8.45 -13.39 -3.59
CA ALA A 228 7.72 -12.13 -3.62
C ALA A 228 7.99 -11.38 -4.94
N SER A 229 6.97 -10.70 -5.45
CA SER A 229 7.02 -9.85 -6.64
C SER A 229 6.29 -8.56 -6.34
N TYR A 230 7.02 -7.44 -6.28
CA TYR A 230 6.43 -6.12 -6.09
C TYR A 230 5.46 -5.78 -7.23
N ILE A 231 4.33 -5.15 -6.89
CA ILE A 231 3.31 -4.69 -7.85
C ILE A 231 3.28 -3.16 -7.87
N SER A 232 2.94 -2.56 -6.74
CA SER A 232 2.75 -1.12 -6.60
C SER A 232 2.86 -0.67 -5.14
N LEU A 233 2.92 0.65 -4.97
CA LEU A 233 3.05 1.33 -3.69
C LEU A 233 2.08 2.49 -3.66
N GLU A 234 1.24 2.55 -2.63
CA GLU A 234 0.25 3.63 -2.49
C GLU A 234 0.39 4.35 -1.14
N PRO A 235 0.21 5.68 -1.09
CA PRO A 235 0.03 6.41 0.16
C PRO A 235 -1.25 5.98 0.89
N ALA A 236 -1.19 5.91 2.21
CA ALA A 236 -2.35 5.66 3.06
C ALA A 236 -2.25 6.41 4.39
N GLY A 237 -3.38 6.52 5.08
CA GLY A 237 -3.41 6.97 6.46
C GLY A 237 -2.53 6.08 7.35
N CYS A 238 -2.17 6.60 8.52
CA CYS A 238 -1.51 5.83 9.56
C CYS A 238 -2.50 5.57 10.70
N LYS A 239 -2.44 4.38 11.30
CA LYS A 239 -3.24 4.01 12.48
C LYS A 239 -2.58 4.48 13.77
#